data_AF-R7WI23-F1
#
_entry.id   AF-R7WI23-F1
#
_cell.length_a   1.000
_cell.length_b   1.000
_cell.length_c   1.000
_cell.angle_alpha   90.00
_cell.angle_beta   90.00
_cell.angle_gamma   90.00
#
_symmetry.space_group_name_H-M   'P 1'
#
loop_
_entity.id
_entity.type
_entity.pdbx_description
1 polymer ?
#
loop_
_entity_poly.entity_id
_entity_poly.type
_entity_poly.pdbx_seq_one_letter_code
_entity_poly.pdbx_strand_id
1 'polypeptide(L)' 'MMNFANVDGVVVSTDHWIGGQRVSSARRFDDRSPIDGTLLARVSRGSAADAGLALDAATN' A
#
# COMPACT_ATOMS: atom_id res chain seq x y z
N MET A 1 5.45 9.74 -3.78
CA MET A 1 6.37 8.82 -4.52
C MET A 1 5.75 7.43 -4.44
N MET A 2 5.43 6.83 -5.58
CA MET A 2 4.84 5.48 -5.66
C MET A 2 5.75 4.46 -4.95
N ASN A 3 5.16 3.46 -4.31
CA ASN A 3 5.86 2.54 -3.43
C ASN A 3 5.72 1.09 -3.93
N PHE A 4 6.84 0.39 -4.16
CA PHE A 4 6.84 -0.93 -4.80
C PHE A 4 7.61 -1.97 -3.98
N ALA A 5 7.21 -3.23 -4.11
CA ALA A 5 7.92 -4.42 -3.64
C ALA A 5 8.17 -5.37 -4.82
N ASN A 6 9.26 -6.15 -4.76
CA ASN A 6 9.50 -7.23 -5.70
C ASN A 6 9.00 -8.53 -5.06
N VAL A 7 8.09 -9.23 -5.74
CA VAL A 7 7.54 -10.52 -5.33
C VAL A 7 7.90 -11.51 -6.41
N ASP A 8 8.96 -12.28 -6.18
CA ASP A 8 9.46 -13.30 -7.12
C ASP A 8 9.60 -12.78 -8.57
N GLY A 9 10.28 -11.64 -8.73
CA GLY A 9 10.46 -10.99 -10.03
C GLY A 9 9.31 -10.10 -10.48
N VAL A 10 8.16 -10.14 -9.80
CA VAL A 10 7.00 -9.29 -10.12
C VAL A 10 7.07 -7.98 -9.32
N VAL A 11 7.02 -6.84 -10.01
CA VAL A 11 6.95 -5.53 -9.36
C VAL A 11 5.52 -5.24 -8.95
N VAL A 12 5.26 -5.20 -7.65
CA VAL A 12 3.94 -4.99 -7.05
C VAL A 12 3.89 -3.64 -6.35
N SER A 13 2.87 -2.84 -6.66
CA SER A 13 2.60 -1.60 -5.91
C SER A 13 2.07 -1.93 -4.52
N THR A 14 2.62 -1.27 -3.51
CA THR A 14 2.28 -1.37 -2.08
C THR A 14 1.43 -0.18 -1.60
N ASP A 15 1.01 0.66 -2.54
CA ASP A 15 0.05 1.74 -2.35
C ASP A 15 -1.40 1.24 -2.36
N HIS A 16 -2.30 1.99 -1.73
CA HIS A 16 -3.72 1.66 -1.66
C HIS A 16 -4.34 1.60 -3.07
N TRP A 17 -5.28 0.68 -3.27
CA TRP A 17 -6.07 0.61 -4.49
C TRP A 17 -7.44 1.21 -4.21
N ILE A 18 -7.68 2.41 -4.72
CA ILE A 18 -8.89 3.20 -4.43
C ILE A 18 -9.44 3.68 -5.78
N GLY A 19 -10.71 3.36 -6.06
CA GLY A 19 -11.38 3.82 -7.29
C GLY A 19 -10.65 3.44 -8.59
N GLY A 20 -9.96 2.29 -8.61
CA GLY A 20 -9.20 1.84 -9.79
C GLY A 20 -7.82 2.50 -9.95
N GLN A 21 -7.33 3.23 -8.94
CA GLN A 21 -6.05 3.92 -8.99
C GLN A 21 -5.16 3.56 -7.79
N ARG A 22 -3.84 3.73 -7.94
CA ARG A 22 -2.87 3.60 -6.83
C ARG A 22 -2.72 4.93 -6.10
N VAL A 23 -2.99 4.93 -4.80
CA VAL A 23 -2.93 6.11 -3.93
C VAL A 23 -1.89 5.88 -2.83
N SER A 24 -0.80 6.67 -2.87
CA SER A 24 0.28 6.57 -1.88
C SER A 24 -0.03 7.36 -0.62
N SER A 25 0.24 6.78 0.55
CA SER A 25 0.12 7.49 1.83
C SER A 25 1.40 8.19 2.25
N ALA A 26 1.27 9.22 3.10
CA ALA A 26 2.42 9.96 3.66
C ALA A 26 3.27 9.12 4.64
N ARG A 27 2.66 8.11 5.28
CA ARG A 27 3.34 7.20 6.21
C ARG A 27 3.32 5.77 5.67
N ARG A 28 4.25 4.96 6.18
CA ARG A 28 4.39 3.55 5.81
C ARG A 28 4.57 2.68 7.05
N PHE A 29 4.46 1.38 6.87
CA PHE A 29 4.88 0.39 7.85
C PHE A 29 5.69 -0.71 7.18
N ASP A 30 6.62 -1.28 7.95
CA ASP A 30 7.43 -2.40 7.50
C ASP A 30 6.60 -3.68 7.55
N ASP A 31 6.56 -4.41 6.44
CA ASP A 31 6.12 -5.79 6.36
C ASP A 31 7.35 -6.69 6.44
N ARG A 32 7.38 -7.55 7.46
CA ARG A 32 8.54 -8.38 7.78
C ARG A 32 8.17 -9.84 7.71
N SER A 33 9.07 -10.62 7.12
CA SER A 33 8.93 -12.06 7.00
C SER A 33 8.76 -12.70 8.38
N PRO A 34 7.74 -13.54 8.60
CA PRO A 34 7.60 -14.29 9.84
C PRO A 34 8.61 -15.45 9.96
N ILE A 35 9.33 -15.78 8.88
CA ILE A 35 10.31 -16.88 8.87
C ILE A 35 11.62 -16.43 9.55
N ASP A 36 12.07 -15.22 9.24
CA ASP A 36 13.41 -14.74 9.60
C ASP A 36 13.47 -13.24 9.96
N GLY A 37 12.35 -12.52 9.93
CA GLY A 37 12.28 -11.09 10.27
C GLY A 37 12.81 -10.14 9.19
N THR A 38 13.24 -10.66 8.04
CA THR A 38 13.74 -9.86 6.92
C THR A 38 12.65 -8.92 6.41
N LEU A 39 13.03 -7.68 6.05
CA LEU A 39 12.09 -6.69 5.48
C LEU A 39 11.67 -7.15 4.07
N LEU A 40 10.37 -7.37 3.89
CA LEU A 40 9.78 -7.76 2.59
C LEU A 40 9.31 -6.53 1.81
N ALA A 41 8.60 -5.63 2.49
CA ALA A 41 8.06 -4.42 1.87
C ALA A 41 7.91 -3.30 2.89
N ARG A 42 7.78 -2.07 2.37
CA ARG A 42 7.16 -0.98 3.13
C ARG A 42 5.80 -0.76 2.52
N VAL A 43 4.72 -0.81 3.30
CA VAL A 43 3.35 -0.69 2.79
C VAL A 43 2.79 0.67 3.17
N SER A 44 2.01 1.29 2.28
CA SER A 44 1.32 2.56 2.59
C SER A 44 0.41 2.38 3.81
N ARG A 45 0.59 3.25 4.80
CA ARG A 45 -0.20 3.24 6.03
C ARG A 45 -1.44 4.10 5.83
N GLY A 46 -2.59 3.43 5.83
CA GLY A 46 -3.88 4.10 5.68
C GLY A 46 -4.10 5.20 6.72
N SER A 47 -4.70 6.28 6.24
CA SER A 47 -5.15 7.43 7.02
C SER A 47 -6.67 7.60 6.91
N ALA A 48 -7.24 8.48 7.74
CA ALA A 48 -8.65 8.84 7.62
C ALA A 48 -8.98 9.45 6.24
N ALA A 49 -8.04 10.17 5.64
CA ALA A 49 -8.20 10.73 4.29
C ALA A 49 -8.25 9.62 3.23
N ASP A 50 -7.38 8.61 3.32
CA ASP A 50 -7.39 7.46 2.40
C ASP A 50 -8.70 6.69 2.50
N ALA A 51 -9.23 6.51 3.72
CA ALA A 51 -10.51 5.88 3.95
C ALA A 51 -11.69 6.69 3.38
N GLY A 52 -11.65 8.02 3.50
CA GLY A 52 -12.64 8.91 2.88
C GLY A 52 -12.66 8.79 1.37
N LEU A 53 -11.49 8.83 0.72
CA LEU A 53 -11.37 8.62 -0.73
C LEU A 53 -11.92 7.25 -1.16
N ALA A 54 -11.68 6.20 -0.36
CA ALA A 54 -12.20 4.87 -0.64
C ALA A 54 -13.72 4.78 -0.54
N LEU A 55 -14.31 5.45 0.46
CA LEU A 55 -15.76 5.53 0.62
C LEU A 55 -16.39 6.27 -0.57
N ASP A 56 -15.90 7.48 -0.87
CA ASP A 56 -16.42 8.30 -1.97
C ASP A 56 -16.35 7.58 -3.31
N ALA A 57 -15.28 6.80 -3.56
CA ALA A 57 -15.12 6.02 -4.78
C ALA A 57 -16.04 4.79 -4.86
N ALA A 58 -16.56 4.29 -3.73
CA ALA A 58 -17.42 3.12 -3.69
C ALA A 58 -18.91 3.44 -3.78
N THR A 59 -19.29 4.69 -3.49
CA THR A 59 -20.70 5.13 -3.45
C THR A 59 -21.11 6.05 -4.61
N ASN A 60 -20.19 6.35 -5.54
CA ASN A 60 -20.48 7.00 -6.82
C ASN A 60 -20.60 5.96 -7.94
#